data_AF-A0ABD5USW0-F1
#
_entry.id   AF-A0ABD5USW0-F1
#
_cell.length_a   1.000
_cell.length_b   1.000
_cell.length_c   1.000
_cell.angle_alpha   90.00
_cell.angle_beta   90.00
_cell.angle_gamma   90.00
#
_symmetry.space_group_name_H-M   'P 1'
#
loop_
_entity.id
_entity.type
_entity.pdbx_description
1 polymer ?
#
loop_
_entity_poly.entity_id
_entity_poly.type
_entity_poly.pdbx_seq_one_letter_code
_entity_poly.pdbx_strand_id
1 'polypeptide(L)'
;MSETTLAVVGAVGGAGTTRTAVELAAIGALCGRSVTVVDAAYATQGLSEYVSGRIAPDLTRLLVDDTDRPLRDATYRIEGDWPGTLSVVPVRAPFERLARAKAAEPARALASRIEEARTTADHVVVDTPPVATNPAVAAVTAAERVAAVTPGTDHGRDALQRLRGRLADVGAERDVTIATGEPIAAADAVLPDPDPSAMRPVVDQRNGAYAVAVAAAFQTCFETTVDVDFEEERLLDRLR
;
A
#
# COMPACT_ATOMS: atom_id res chain seq x y z
N MET A 1 -3.27 6.72 20.22
CA MET A 1 -2.57 7.40 19.11
C MET A 1 -3.06 6.71 17.85
N SER A 2 -3.33 7.42 16.76
CA SER A 2 -3.69 6.75 15.50
C SER A 2 -2.46 6.07 14.94
N GLU A 3 -2.60 4.81 14.51
CA GLU A 3 -1.53 4.14 13.77
C GLU A 3 -1.29 4.88 12.45
N THR A 4 -0.02 5.00 12.09
CA THR A 4 0.47 5.83 10.98
C THR A 4 1.16 5.00 9.90
N THR A 5 1.59 3.77 10.20
CA THR A 5 2.29 2.91 9.22
C THR A 5 1.59 1.57 9.02
N LEU A 6 1.23 1.28 7.77
CA LEU A 6 0.52 0.07 7.35
C LEU A 6 1.33 -0.71 6.30
N ALA A 7 1.67 -1.97 6.57
CA ALA A 7 2.14 -2.89 5.54
C ALA A 7 0.94 -3.56 4.85
N VAL A 8 0.79 -3.31 3.54
CA VAL A 8 -0.24 -3.96 2.72
C VAL A 8 0.42 -5.13 2.02
N VAL A 9 0.12 -6.36 2.47
CA VAL A 9 0.82 -7.58 2.07
C VAL A 9 -0.06 -8.52 1.27
N GLY A 10 0.39 -8.92 0.08
CA GLY A 10 -0.34 -9.90 -0.74
C GLY A 10 -0.26 -11.33 -0.19
N ALA A 11 -1.39 -12.04 -0.12
CA ALA A 11 -1.40 -13.48 0.14
C ALA A 11 -0.84 -14.29 -1.04
N VAL A 12 -1.00 -13.76 -2.26
CA VAL A 12 -0.54 -14.34 -3.53
C VAL A 12 0.04 -13.25 -4.43
N GLY A 13 0.81 -13.65 -5.45
CA GLY A 13 1.14 -12.76 -6.55
C GLY A 13 -0.13 -12.36 -7.31
N GLY A 14 -0.26 -11.07 -7.65
CA GLY A 14 -1.44 -10.56 -8.34
C GLY A 14 -2.68 -10.39 -7.46
N ALA A 15 -2.55 -10.36 -6.13
CA ALA A 15 -3.68 -10.16 -5.22
C ALA A 15 -4.34 -8.76 -5.31
N GLY A 16 -3.74 -7.81 -6.03
CA GLY A 16 -4.16 -6.42 -6.08
C GLY A 16 -3.45 -5.51 -5.07
N THR A 17 -2.40 -5.99 -4.40
CA THR A 17 -1.69 -5.27 -3.33
C THR A 17 -1.27 -3.84 -3.68
N THR A 18 -0.55 -3.65 -4.78
CA THR A 18 -0.09 -2.31 -5.20
C THR A 18 -1.27 -1.37 -5.45
N ARG A 19 -2.33 -1.87 -6.09
CA ARG A 19 -3.56 -1.09 -6.32
C ARG A 19 -4.20 -0.73 -4.98
N THR A 20 -4.44 -1.69 -4.10
CA THR A 20 -4.96 -1.46 -2.76
C THR A 20 -4.14 -0.40 -2.01
N ALA A 21 -2.81 -0.49 -2.03
CA ALA A 21 -1.93 0.46 -1.35
C ALA A 21 -2.10 1.89 -1.87
N VAL A 22 -2.12 2.08 -3.19
CA VAL A 22 -2.27 3.39 -3.82
C VAL A 22 -3.67 3.98 -3.60
N GLU A 23 -4.72 3.16 -3.65
CA GLU A 23 -6.11 3.63 -3.47
C GLU A 23 -6.40 4.01 -2.02
N LEU A 24 -5.88 3.26 -1.05
CA LEU A 24 -5.91 3.65 0.37
C LEU A 24 -5.21 5.00 0.56
N ALA A 25 -4.05 5.18 -0.08
CA ALA A 25 -3.31 6.43 0.02
C ALA A 25 -4.04 7.60 -0.66
N ALA A 26 -4.75 7.35 -1.77
CA ALA A 26 -5.60 8.33 -2.43
C ALA A 26 -6.78 8.77 -1.53
N ILE A 27 -7.44 7.83 -0.81
CA ILE A 27 -8.44 8.20 0.21
C ILE A 27 -7.84 9.11 1.27
N GLY A 28 -6.67 8.78 1.82
CA GLY A 28 -6.03 9.63 2.82
C GLY A 28 -5.77 11.04 2.28
N ALA A 29 -5.30 11.16 1.03
CA ALA A 29 -5.10 12.45 0.37
C ALA A 29 -6.43 13.20 0.13
N LEU A 30 -7.51 12.50 -0.22
CA LEU A 30 -8.86 13.09 -0.31
C LEU A 30 -9.35 13.63 1.04
N CYS A 31 -8.93 13.03 2.15
CA CYS A 31 -9.19 13.51 3.51
C CYS A 31 -8.26 14.65 3.95
N GLY A 32 -7.45 15.21 3.05
CA GLY A 32 -6.52 16.30 3.37
C GLY A 32 -5.20 15.84 3.99
N ARG A 33 -4.91 14.54 4.05
CA ARG A 33 -3.70 14.00 4.70
C ARG A 33 -2.53 13.91 3.74
N SER A 34 -1.32 13.96 4.29
CA SER A 34 -0.09 13.58 3.60
C SER A 34 0.10 12.07 3.72
N VAL A 35 0.09 11.35 2.59
CA VAL A 35 0.30 9.90 2.55
C VAL A 35 1.46 9.55 1.62
N THR A 36 2.33 8.67 2.08
CA THR A 36 3.46 8.14 1.29
C THR A 36 3.33 6.62 1.12
N VAL A 37 3.38 6.15 -0.13
CA VAL A 37 3.46 4.72 -0.44
C VAL A 37 4.92 4.32 -0.69
N VAL A 38 5.46 3.39 0.09
CA VAL A 38 6.83 2.87 -0.04
C VAL A 38 6.76 1.49 -0.72
N ASP A 39 7.52 1.31 -1.79
CA ASP A 39 7.57 0.04 -2.51
C ASP A 39 8.46 -0.97 -1.76
N ALA A 40 7.94 -2.16 -1.44
CA ALA A 40 8.72 -3.33 -1.04
C ALA A 40 8.57 -4.50 -2.05
N ALA A 41 7.74 -4.32 -3.08
CA ALA A 41 7.41 -5.26 -4.14
C ALA A 41 8.40 -5.19 -5.32
N TYR A 42 9.69 -5.25 -5.00
CA TYR A 42 10.80 -5.01 -5.94
C TYR A 42 10.78 -5.86 -7.21
N ALA A 43 10.18 -7.06 -7.14
CA ALA A 43 10.16 -7.98 -8.26
C ALA A 43 9.23 -7.53 -9.40
N THR A 44 8.10 -6.90 -9.05
CA THR A 44 7.10 -6.46 -10.01
C THR A 44 7.31 -5.01 -10.42
N GLN A 45 7.89 -4.19 -9.53
CA GLN A 45 8.13 -2.76 -9.77
C GLN A 45 6.84 -2.01 -10.13
N GLY A 46 5.68 -2.52 -9.68
CA GLY A 46 4.37 -2.03 -10.09
C GLY A 46 4.10 -0.60 -9.63
N LEU A 47 4.65 -0.19 -8.47
CA LEU A 47 4.49 1.19 -7.99
C LEU A 47 5.13 2.21 -8.94
N SER A 48 6.15 1.81 -9.72
CA SER A 48 6.81 2.69 -10.67
C SER A 48 5.91 3.15 -11.83
N GLU A 49 4.83 2.41 -12.11
CA GLU A 49 3.87 2.72 -13.18
C GLU A 49 3.05 3.98 -12.86
N TYR A 50 2.94 4.36 -11.58
CA TYR A 50 2.23 5.55 -11.13
C TYR A 50 3.06 6.83 -11.29
N VAL A 51 4.37 6.74 -11.57
CA VAL A 51 5.24 7.90 -11.71
C VAL A 51 5.42 8.27 -13.17
N SER A 52 4.96 9.48 -13.52
CA SER A 52 5.22 10.08 -14.82
C SER A 52 6.69 10.45 -14.97
N GLY A 53 7.31 10.09 -16.10
CA GLY A 53 8.66 10.50 -16.45
C GLY A 53 9.77 9.59 -15.90
N ARG A 54 10.92 10.18 -15.60
CA ARG A 54 12.13 9.45 -15.22
C ARG A 54 12.21 9.30 -13.71
N ILE A 55 12.34 8.05 -13.25
CA ILE A 55 12.71 7.72 -11.87
C ILE A 55 14.24 7.66 -11.77
N ALA A 56 14.83 8.58 -11.01
CA ALA A 56 16.24 8.63 -10.66
C ALA A 56 16.47 9.66 -9.53
N PRO A 57 16.86 9.24 -8.30
CA PRO A 57 17.04 7.86 -7.83
C PRO A 57 15.71 7.11 -7.58
N ASP A 58 15.77 5.77 -7.61
CA ASP A 58 14.72 4.89 -7.07
C ASP A 58 15.04 4.47 -5.62
N LEU A 59 14.10 3.84 -4.91
CA LEU A 59 14.31 3.39 -3.54
C LEU A 59 15.51 2.44 -3.40
N THR A 60 15.67 1.45 -4.28
CA THR A 60 16.79 0.49 -4.19
C THR A 60 18.15 1.16 -4.36
N ARG A 61 18.24 2.25 -5.13
CA ARG A 61 19.47 3.04 -5.21
C ARG A 61 19.82 3.65 -3.86
N LEU A 62 18.84 4.17 -3.13
CA LEU A 62 19.06 4.68 -1.77
C LEU A 62 19.40 3.58 -0.75
N LEU A 63 18.94 2.34 -0.98
CA LEU A 63 19.22 1.22 -0.06
C LEU A 63 20.59 0.58 -0.30
N VAL A 64 21.19 0.78 -1.47
CA VAL A 64 22.33 -0.05 -1.93
C VAL A 64 23.54 0.77 -2.39
N ASP A 65 23.32 1.87 -3.12
CA ASP A 65 24.40 2.63 -3.77
C ASP A 65 24.59 4.03 -3.17
N ASP A 66 23.49 4.70 -2.79
CA ASP A 66 23.46 6.08 -2.29
C ASP A 66 22.88 6.13 -0.87
N THR A 67 23.43 5.36 0.08
CA THR A 67 22.83 5.15 1.41
C THR A 67 22.72 6.38 2.30
N ASP A 68 23.58 7.38 2.07
CA ASP A 68 23.58 8.63 2.85
C ASP A 68 22.56 9.66 2.31
N ARG A 69 21.91 9.39 1.17
CA ARG A 69 20.90 10.30 0.61
C ARG A 69 19.55 10.14 1.30
N PRO A 70 18.84 11.26 1.55
CA PRO A 70 17.56 11.25 2.23
C PRO A 70 16.47 10.61 1.36
N LEU A 71 15.43 10.05 1.97
CA LEU A 71 14.33 9.39 1.26
C LEU A 71 13.61 10.31 0.28
N ARG A 72 13.50 11.61 0.61
CA ARG A 72 12.86 12.62 -0.24
C ARG A 72 13.44 12.67 -1.66
N ASP A 73 14.70 12.28 -1.83
CA ASP A 73 15.36 12.28 -3.14
C ASP A 73 14.79 11.21 -4.09
N ALA A 74 14.20 10.13 -3.54
CA ALA A 74 13.49 9.09 -4.29
C ALA A 74 11.96 9.15 -4.08
N THR A 75 11.44 10.26 -3.56
CA THR A 75 10.00 10.46 -3.33
C THR A 75 9.39 11.24 -4.48
N TYR A 76 8.34 10.69 -5.09
CA TYR A 76 7.65 11.24 -6.24
C TYR A 76 6.20 11.54 -5.92
N ARG A 77 5.76 12.78 -6.14
CA ARG A 77 4.36 13.16 -5.94
C ARG A 77 3.49 12.60 -7.07
N ILE A 78 2.35 12.03 -6.71
CA ILE A 78 1.29 11.65 -7.65
C ILE A 78 0.37 12.84 -7.85
N GLU A 79 0.25 13.28 -9.10
CA GLU A 79 -0.67 14.35 -9.48
C GLU A 79 -2.12 13.88 -9.41
N GLY A 80 -2.97 14.72 -8.82
CA GLY A 80 -4.41 14.62 -8.85
C GLY A 80 -5.06 15.73 -8.03
N ASP A 81 -6.39 15.75 -8.03
CA ASP A 81 -7.20 16.80 -7.40
C ASP A 81 -7.61 16.35 -5.99
N TRP A 82 -6.68 16.47 -5.05
CA TRP A 82 -6.88 16.13 -3.64
C TRP A 82 -6.41 17.30 -2.75
N PRO A 83 -7.10 17.57 -1.64
CA PRO A 83 -6.69 18.60 -0.67
C PRO A 83 -5.37 18.24 0.04
N GLY A 84 -5.07 16.94 0.20
CA GLY A 84 -3.85 16.43 0.80
C GLY A 84 -2.72 16.19 -0.20
N THR A 85 -1.81 15.29 0.14
CA THR A 85 -0.68 14.94 -0.72
C THR A 85 -0.51 13.43 -0.81
N LEU A 86 -0.44 12.91 -2.04
CA LEU A 86 -0.07 11.52 -2.30
C LEU A 86 1.33 11.47 -2.91
N SER A 87 2.24 10.78 -2.25
CA SER A 87 3.59 10.52 -2.74
C SER A 87 3.90 9.03 -2.79
N VAL A 88 4.81 8.63 -3.66
CA VAL A 88 5.31 7.27 -3.78
C VAL A 88 6.84 7.23 -3.74
N VAL A 89 7.40 6.17 -3.19
CA VAL A 89 8.83 5.86 -3.21
C VAL A 89 9.02 4.56 -3.99
N PRO A 90 9.10 4.63 -5.33
CA PRO A 90 9.02 3.46 -6.18
C PRO A 90 10.36 2.73 -6.32
N VAL A 91 10.30 1.46 -6.71
CA VAL A 91 11.45 0.75 -7.26
C VAL A 91 11.38 0.71 -8.78
N ARG A 92 12.46 1.15 -9.43
CA ARG A 92 12.67 1.03 -10.89
C ARG A 92 14.15 0.80 -11.22
N ALA A 93 14.61 -0.44 -11.07
CA ALA A 93 16.03 -0.78 -11.10
C ALA A 93 16.33 -2.00 -12.00
N PRO A 94 17.57 -2.10 -12.53
CA PRO A 94 18.04 -3.31 -13.19
C PRO A 94 18.11 -4.48 -12.19
N PHE A 95 17.97 -5.70 -12.71
CA PHE A 95 17.88 -6.92 -11.89
C PHE A 95 19.04 -7.09 -10.90
N GLU A 96 20.27 -6.73 -11.29
CA GLU A 96 21.44 -6.81 -10.41
C GLU A 96 21.26 -5.99 -9.12
N ARG A 97 20.74 -4.75 -9.23
CA ARG A 97 20.45 -3.91 -8.05
C ARG A 97 19.29 -4.47 -7.24
N LEU A 98 18.25 -5.00 -7.89
CA LEU A 98 17.14 -5.67 -7.20
C LEU A 98 17.64 -6.86 -6.36
N ALA A 99 18.57 -7.65 -6.89
CA ALA A 99 19.16 -8.78 -6.18
C ALA A 99 19.96 -8.32 -4.95
N ARG A 100 20.79 -7.28 -5.10
CA ARG A 100 21.51 -6.65 -3.98
C ARG A 100 20.56 -6.07 -2.94
N ALA A 101 19.52 -5.35 -3.36
CA ALA A 101 18.53 -4.73 -2.48
C ALA A 101 17.68 -5.75 -1.70
N LYS A 102 17.63 -7.01 -2.13
CA LYS A 102 16.96 -8.09 -1.40
C LYS A 102 17.85 -8.74 -0.32
N ALA A 103 19.12 -8.33 -0.19
CA ALA A 103 19.97 -8.79 0.90
C ALA A 103 19.48 -8.27 2.27
N ALA A 104 19.95 -8.90 3.35
CA ALA A 104 19.48 -8.61 4.70
C ALA A 104 19.81 -7.17 5.15
N GLU A 105 20.98 -6.65 4.78
CA GLU A 105 21.41 -5.30 5.16
C GLU A 105 20.55 -4.19 4.49
N PRO A 106 20.35 -4.17 3.16
CA PRO A 106 19.40 -3.25 2.52
C PRO A 106 17.97 -3.38 3.05
N ALA A 107 17.52 -4.58 3.44
CA ALA A 107 16.21 -4.76 4.06
C ALA A 107 16.11 -4.10 5.45
N ARG A 108 17.17 -4.12 6.26
CA ARG A 108 17.20 -3.34 7.51
C ARG A 108 17.18 -1.83 7.23
N ALA A 109 17.88 -1.40 6.18
CA ALA A 109 17.85 0.00 5.75
C ALA A 109 16.43 0.42 5.29
N LEU A 110 15.65 -0.48 4.68
CA LEU A 110 14.25 -0.22 4.35
C LEU A 110 13.42 0.12 5.59
N ALA A 111 13.59 -0.60 6.70
CA ALA A 111 12.89 -0.27 7.95
C ALA A 111 13.20 1.17 8.42
N SER A 112 14.47 1.59 8.33
CA SER A 112 14.84 2.98 8.63
C SER A 112 14.22 3.99 7.65
N ARG A 113 14.04 3.63 6.38
CA ARG A 113 13.36 4.49 5.39
C ARG A 113 11.86 4.60 5.65
N ILE A 114 11.22 3.53 6.12
CA ILE A 114 9.81 3.56 6.53
C ILE A 114 9.64 4.53 7.71
N GLU A 115 10.53 4.49 8.69
CA GLU A 115 10.52 5.44 9.81
C GLU A 115 10.77 6.88 9.34
N GLU A 116 11.72 7.10 8.41
CA GLU A 116 11.92 8.43 7.81
C GLU A 116 10.64 8.96 7.15
N ALA A 117 9.94 8.12 6.37
CA ALA A 117 8.67 8.50 5.75
C ALA A 117 7.62 8.91 6.79
N ARG A 118 7.53 8.17 7.91
CA ARG A 118 6.60 8.41 9.02
C ARG A 118 6.82 9.76 9.69
N THR A 119 8.04 10.30 9.66
CA THR A 119 8.32 11.64 10.20
C THR A 119 7.84 12.78 9.29
N THR A 120 7.52 12.49 8.02
CA THR A 120 7.18 13.50 7.00
C THR A 120 5.77 13.39 6.42
N ALA A 121 5.09 12.27 6.68
CA ALA A 121 3.75 11.99 6.21
C ALA A 121 2.85 11.67 7.41
N ASP A 122 1.56 11.99 7.29
CA ASP A 122 0.57 11.61 8.30
C ASP A 122 0.35 10.10 8.31
N HIS A 123 0.44 9.47 7.12
CA HIS A 123 0.34 8.03 6.94
C HIS A 123 1.39 7.49 5.96
N VAL A 124 1.84 6.27 6.23
CA VAL A 124 2.77 5.51 5.39
C VAL A 124 2.13 4.17 5.06
N VAL A 125 2.10 3.84 3.77
CA VAL A 125 1.64 2.55 3.28
C VAL A 125 2.82 1.83 2.64
N VAL A 126 3.11 0.59 3.02
CA VAL A 126 4.20 -0.19 2.42
C VAL A 126 3.61 -1.26 1.49
N ASP A 127 3.80 -1.10 0.19
CA ASP A 127 3.35 -2.06 -0.83
C ASP A 127 4.23 -3.32 -0.77
N THR A 128 3.69 -4.39 -0.19
CA THR A 128 4.47 -5.53 0.25
C THR A 128 4.09 -6.79 -0.54
N PRO A 129 5.06 -7.46 -1.20
CA PRO A 129 4.77 -8.72 -1.88
C PRO A 129 4.52 -9.82 -0.83
N PRO A 130 4.06 -11.03 -1.23
CA PRO A 130 3.98 -12.14 -0.30
C PRO A 130 5.28 -12.34 0.50
N VAL A 131 5.15 -12.63 1.80
CA VAL A 131 6.29 -12.76 2.72
C VAL A 131 7.19 -13.91 2.30
N ALA A 132 8.19 -13.59 1.49
CA ALA A 132 9.14 -14.52 0.91
C ALA A 132 10.52 -13.89 0.65
N THR A 133 10.71 -12.62 1.03
CA THR A 133 11.94 -11.85 0.78
C THR A 133 12.28 -11.00 2.00
N ASN A 134 13.56 -10.64 2.18
CA ASN A 134 13.96 -9.77 3.29
C ASN A 134 13.23 -8.41 3.28
N PRO A 135 13.01 -7.73 2.14
CA PRO A 135 12.19 -6.51 2.11
C PRO A 135 10.76 -6.72 2.59
N ALA A 136 10.13 -7.86 2.25
CA ALA A 136 8.79 -8.17 2.74
C ALA A 136 8.76 -8.39 4.25
N VAL A 137 9.77 -9.07 4.80
CA VAL A 137 9.94 -9.23 6.25
C VAL A 137 10.12 -7.87 6.91
N ALA A 138 11.04 -7.04 6.40
CA ALA A 138 11.28 -5.72 6.95
C ALA A 138 10.02 -4.85 6.96
N ALA A 139 9.25 -4.86 5.87
CA ALA A 139 7.99 -4.12 5.77
C ALA A 139 6.97 -4.53 6.85
N VAL A 140 6.67 -5.83 6.99
CA VAL A 140 5.66 -6.31 7.94
C VAL A 140 6.09 -6.21 9.40
N THR A 141 7.40 -6.17 9.68
CA THR A 141 7.91 -6.01 11.05
C THR A 141 8.17 -4.55 11.45
N ALA A 142 8.29 -3.65 10.48
CA ALA A 142 8.51 -2.22 10.72
C ALA A 142 7.20 -1.43 10.76
N ALA A 143 6.16 -1.92 10.09
CA ALA A 143 4.84 -1.30 10.15
C ALA A 143 4.17 -1.53 11.50
N GLU A 144 3.37 -0.56 11.94
CA GLU A 144 2.57 -0.67 13.16
C GLU A 144 1.41 -1.65 12.96
N ARG A 145 0.90 -1.76 11.73
CA ARG A 145 -0.17 -2.69 11.34
C ARG A 145 0.09 -3.39 10.02
N VAL A 146 -0.52 -4.56 9.85
CA VAL A 146 -0.44 -5.38 8.63
C VAL A 146 -1.83 -5.70 8.09
N ALA A 147 -2.09 -5.26 6.86
CA ALA A 147 -3.27 -5.62 6.08
C ALA A 147 -2.93 -6.73 5.06
N ALA A 148 -3.53 -7.90 5.21
CA ALA A 148 -3.42 -8.98 4.24
C ALA A 148 -4.43 -8.80 3.10
N VAL A 149 -3.94 -8.69 1.86
CA VAL A 149 -4.75 -8.61 0.65
C VAL A 149 -4.85 -9.98 0.01
N THR A 150 -6.07 -10.44 -0.30
CA THR A 150 -6.29 -11.73 -0.95
C THR A 150 -7.47 -11.68 -1.91
N PRO A 151 -7.40 -12.35 -3.08
CA PRO A 151 -8.57 -12.48 -3.96
C PRO A 151 -9.70 -13.27 -3.31
N GLY A 152 -10.93 -12.95 -3.69
CA GLY A 152 -12.17 -13.62 -3.28
C GLY A 152 -12.37 -15.09 -3.70
N THR A 153 -11.29 -15.82 -3.96
CA THR A 153 -11.29 -17.16 -4.55
C THR A 153 -10.92 -18.24 -3.53
N ASP A 154 -11.17 -19.52 -3.83
CA ASP A 154 -10.69 -20.63 -3.00
C ASP A 154 -9.16 -20.62 -2.85
N HIS A 155 -8.45 -20.35 -3.95
CA HIS A 155 -7.00 -20.22 -3.93
C HIS A 155 -6.53 -19.08 -3.01
N GLY A 156 -7.24 -17.95 -3.04
CA GLY A 156 -6.99 -16.80 -2.15
C GLY A 156 -7.23 -17.13 -0.68
N ARG A 157 -8.29 -17.89 -0.37
CA ARG A 157 -8.58 -18.38 0.99
C ARG A 157 -7.45 -19.25 1.55
N ASP A 158 -6.98 -20.20 0.75
CA ASP A 158 -5.87 -21.08 1.15
C ASP A 158 -4.56 -20.31 1.29
N ALA A 159 -4.31 -19.36 0.39
CA ALA A 159 -3.12 -18.52 0.45
C ALA A 159 -3.10 -17.61 1.66
N LEU A 160 -4.25 -17.09 2.09
CA LEU A 160 -4.37 -16.30 3.31
C LEU A 160 -3.92 -17.10 4.54
N GLN A 161 -4.27 -18.39 4.64
CA GLN A 161 -3.78 -19.23 5.74
C GLN A 161 -2.26 -19.42 5.70
N ARG A 162 -1.68 -19.61 4.51
CA ARG A 162 -0.22 -19.70 4.36
C ARG A 162 0.47 -18.39 4.74
N LEU A 163 -0.11 -17.25 4.37
CA LEU A 163 0.41 -15.94 4.73
C LEU A 163 0.41 -15.76 6.26
N ARG A 164 -0.66 -16.16 6.95
CA ARG A 164 -0.73 -16.09 8.43
C ARG A 164 0.41 -16.86 9.10
N GLY A 165 0.71 -18.08 8.62
CA GLY A 165 1.85 -18.85 9.12
C GLY A 165 3.18 -18.11 8.94
N ARG A 166 3.42 -17.55 7.75
CA ARG A 166 4.66 -16.81 7.45
C ARG A 166 4.81 -15.54 8.26
N LEU A 167 3.72 -14.83 8.54
CA LEU A 167 3.74 -13.65 9.41
C LEU A 167 4.15 -14.06 10.83
N ALA A 168 3.54 -15.13 11.36
CA ALA A 168 3.91 -15.65 12.67
C ALA A 168 5.38 -16.10 12.74
N ASP A 169 5.91 -16.73 11.69
CA ASP A 169 7.31 -17.15 11.62
C ASP A 169 8.31 -15.99 11.74
N VAL A 170 7.92 -14.77 11.36
CA VAL A 170 8.76 -13.56 11.42
C VAL A 170 8.38 -12.62 12.56
N GLY A 171 7.48 -13.04 13.45
CA GLY A 171 7.04 -12.25 14.60
C GLY A 171 6.12 -11.08 14.25
N ALA A 172 5.44 -11.14 13.10
CA ALA A 172 4.40 -10.20 12.71
C ALA A 172 3.01 -10.85 12.82
N GLU A 173 1.99 -10.03 13.00
CA GLU A 173 0.59 -10.47 13.03
C GLU A 173 -0.22 -9.73 11.97
N ARG A 174 -1.32 -10.34 11.52
CA ARG A 174 -2.26 -9.70 10.59
C ARG A 174 -3.39 -9.05 11.38
N ASP A 175 -3.49 -7.74 11.29
CA ASP A 175 -4.58 -6.94 11.84
C ASP A 175 -5.85 -7.03 10.99
N VAL A 176 -5.71 -6.81 9.69
CA VAL A 176 -6.83 -6.62 8.75
C VAL A 176 -6.71 -7.59 7.57
N THR A 177 -7.83 -8.15 7.11
CA THR A 177 -7.92 -8.84 5.81
C THR A 177 -8.74 -7.99 4.86
N ILE A 178 -8.19 -7.72 3.68
CA ILE A 178 -8.87 -7.10 2.57
C ILE A 178 -9.10 -8.15 1.48
N ALA A 179 -10.36 -8.39 1.12
CA ALA A 179 -10.70 -9.19 -0.04
C ALA A 179 -10.75 -8.32 -1.29
N THR A 180 -10.16 -8.78 -2.40
CA THR A 180 -10.33 -8.15 -3.72
C THR A 180 -11.28 -8.95 -4.59
N GLY A 181 -12.17 -8.25 -5.31
CA GLY A 181 -13.24 -8.84 -6.09
C GLY A 181 -14.34 -9.37 -5.17
N GLU A 182 -14.49 -10.70 -5.12
CA GLU A 182 -15.54 -11.36 -4.34
C GLU A 182 -15.28 -11.33 -2.81
N PRO A 183 -16.32 -11.22 -1.98
CA PRO A 183 -16.17 -11.25 -0.53
C PRO A 183 -15.77 -12.65 -0.02
N ILE A 184 -15.04 -12.69 1.10
CA ILE A 184 -14.77 -13.92 1.85
C ILE A 184 -15.10 -13.71 3.32
N ALA A 185 -15.50 -14.78 4.02
CA ALA A 185 -15.91 -14.71 5.42
C ALA A 185 -14.83 -14.19 6.38
N ALA A 186 -13.55 -14.31 6.00
CA ALA A 186 -12.41 -13.85 6.79
C ALA A 186 -12.00 -12.39 6.50
N ALA A 187 -12.73 -11.69 5.63
CA ALA A 187 -12.43 -10.31 5.22
C ALA A 187 -13.07 -9.30 6.18
N ASP A 188 -12.25 -8.34 6.59
CA ASP A 188 -12.68 -7.18 7.39
C ASP A 188 -13.12 -6.03 6.46
N ALA A 189 -12.61 -6.01 5.22
CA ALA A 189 -13.03 -5.10 4.16
C ALA A 189 -13.03 -5.82 2.79
N VAL A 190 -13.86 -5.36 1.87
CA VAL A 190 -13.98 -5.91 0.51
C VAL A 190 -13.85 -4.77 -0.49
N LEU A 191 -12.92 -4.91 -1.43
CA LEU A 191 -12.72 -3.96 -2.50
C LEU A 191 -13.24 -4.56 -3.82
N PRO A 192 -14.24 -3.93 -4.47
CA PRO A 192 -14.66 -4.33 -5.80
C PRO A 192 -13.50 -4.26 -6.81
N ASP A 193 -13.63 -4.97 -7.93
CA ASP A 193 -12.63 -4.87 -8.99
C ASP A 193 -12.65 -3.44 -9.59
N PRO A 194 -11.52 -2.71 -9.57
CA PRO A 194 -11.44 -1.41 -10.21
C PRO A 194 -11.40 -1.57 -11.74
N ASP A 195 -11.58 -0.47 -12.46
CA ASP A 195 -11.32 -0.44 -13.90
C ASP A 195 -9.89 -0.94 -14.19
N PRO A 196 -9.71 -2.06 -14.91
CA PRO A 196 -8.40 -2.64 -15.16
C PRO A 196 -7.55 -1.79 -16.11
N SER A 197 -8.15 -0.83 -16.82
CA SER A 197 -7.44 0.06 -17.74
C SER A 197 -6.87 1.31 -17.06
N ALA A 198 -7.27 1.58 -15.81
CA ALA A 198 -6.86 2.80 -15.13
C ALA A 198 -5.43 2.72 -14.60
N MET A 199 -4.58 3.58 -15.14
CA MET A 199 -3.14 3.71 -14.83
C MET A 199 -2.84 4.66 -13.66
N ARG A 200 -3.88 5.18 -13.00
CA ARG A 200 -3.81 6.13 -11.87
C ARG A 200 -4.72 5.62 -10.75
N PRO A 201 -4.58 6.10 -9.50
CA PRO A 201 -5.59 5.84 -8.47
C PRO A 201 -6.95 6.21 -9.06
N VAL A 202 -7.89 5.28 -9.01
CA VAL A 202 -9.23 5.57 -9.50
C VAL A 202 -10.05 6.24 -8.43
N VAL A 203 -9.79 6.11 -7.13
CA VAL A 203 -10.66 6.76 -6.14
C VAL A 203 -10.70 8.28 -6.32
N ASP A 204 -11.92 8.81 -6.47
CA ASP A 204 -12.25 10.23 -6.35
C ASP A 204 -13.63 10.39 -5.67
N GLN A 205 -14.05 11.63 -5.37
CA GLN A 205 -15.33 11.91 -4.70
C GLN A 205 -16.58 11.49 -5.51
N ARG A 206 -16.42 11.26 -6.82
CA ARG A 206 -17.49 10.89 -7.76
C ARG A 206 -17.58 9.37 -7.95
N ASN A 207 -16.61 8.61 -7.45
CA ASN A 207 -16.47 7.19 -7.77
C ASN A 207 -17.24 6.23 -6.85
N GLY A 208 -18.40 6.70 -6.36
CA GLY A 208 -19.49 5.91 -5.79
C GLY A 208 -19.06 4.77 -4.88
N ALA A 209 -19.65 3.59 -5.07
CA ALA A 209 -19.46 2.41 -4.22
C ALA A 209 -18.00 1.95 -4.07
N TYR A 210 -17.17 2.12 -5.11
CA TYR A 210 -15.75 1.76 -5.02
C TYR A 210 -15.02 2.70 -4.06
N ALA A 211 -15.22 4.01 -4.19
CA ALA A 211 -14.63 4.99 -3.31
C ALA A 211 -15.09 4.81 -1.86
N VAL A 212 -16.39 4.51 -1.64
CA VAL A 212 -16.94 4.15 -0.32
C VAL A 212 -16.27 2.91 0.26
N ALA A 213 -16.08 1.86 -0.56
CA ALA A 213 -15.43 0.62 -0.11
C ALA A 213 -13.96 0.85 0.28
N VAL A 214 -13.21 1.62 -0.50
CA VAL A 214 -11.82 1.98 -0.17
C VAL A 214 -11.77 2.90 1.07
N ALA A 215 -12.72 3.82 1.23
CA ALA A 215 -12.82 4.67 2.42
C ALA A 215 -13.04 3.84 3.68
N ALA A 216 -14.00 2.90 3.66
CA ALA A 216 -14.23 1.98 4.76
C ALA A 216 -12.99 1.11 5.06
N ALA A 217 -12.32 0.61 4.01
CA ALA A 217 -11.06 -0.13 4.17
C ALA A 217 -9.97 0.71 4.83
N PHE A 218 -9.84 1.99 4.44
CA PHE A 218 -8.89 2.93 5.04
C PHE A 218 -9.19 3.17 6.52
N GLN A 219 -10.46 3.39 6.87
CA GLN A 219 -10.88 3.56 8.27
C GLN A 219 -10.53 2.33 9.11
N THR A 220 -10.81 1.13 8.60
CA THR A 220 -10.46 -0.14 9.27
C THR A 220 -8.95 -0.32 9.42
N CYS A 221 -8.17 0.02 8.38
CA CYS A 221 -6.72 -0.16 8.38
C CYS A 221 -5.99 0.82 9.32
N PHE A 222 -6.43 2.07 9.40
CA PHE A 222 -5.76 3.11 10.20
C PHE A 222 -6.50 3.45 11.51
N GLU A 223 -7.60 2.76 11.82
CA GLU A 223 -8.46 3.00 13.00
C GLU A 223 -8.82 4.47 13.15
N THR A 224 -9.19 5.09 12.03
CA THR A 224 -9.52 6.51 11.93
C THR A 224 -10.89 6.70 11.31
N THR A 225 -11.49 7.86 11.55
CA THR A 225 -12.64 8.32 10.76
C THR A 225 -12.16 9.04 9.50
N VAL A 226 -12.97 8.94 8.45
CA VAL A 226 -12.83 9.63 7.17
C VAL A 226 -14.06 10.50 7.00
N ASP A 227 -13.87 11.76 6.64
CA ASP A 227 -14.94 12.72 6.37
C ASP A 227 -14.83 13.12 4.89
N VAL A 228 -15.39 12.27 4.02
CA VAL A 228 -15.43 12.49 2.57
C VAL A 228 -16.85 12.18 2.09
N ASP A 229 -17.50 13.19 1.52
CA ASP A 229 -18.82 13.04 0.90
C ASP A 229 -18.69 12.35 -0.46
N PHE A 230 -19.26 11.15 -0.60
CA PHE A 230 -19.34 10.46 -1.89
C PHE A 230 -20.72 10.66 -2.55
N GLU A 231 -20.77 10.77 -3.88
CA GLU A 231 -22.02 11.08 -4.61
C GLU A 231 -23.14 10.04 -4.42
N GLU A 232 -22.82 8.76 -4.19
CA GLU A 232 -23.83 7.72 -3.93
C GLU A 232 -24.53 7.86 -2.57
N GLU A 233 -23.82 8.31 -1.52
CA GLU A 233 -24.46 8.61 -0.22
C GLU A 233 -25.49 9.72 -0.38
N ARG A 234 -25.19 10.74 -1.20
CA ARG A 234 -26.13 11.82 -1.53
C ARG A 234 -27.35 11.33 -2.29
N LEU A 235 -27.29 10.22 -3.02
CA LEU A 235 -28.47 9.66 -3.72
C LEU A 235 -29.41 8.95 -2.74
N LEU A 236 -28.85 8.21 -1.79
CA LEU A 236 -29.61 7.50 -0.76
C LEU A 236 -30.25 8.47 0.26
N ASP A 237 -29.56 9.56 0.62
CA ASP A 237 -30.09 10.58 1.52
C ASP A 237 -31.16 11.47 0.88
N ARG A 238 -31.19 11.61 -0.44
CA ARG A 238 -32.24 12.35 -1.17
C ARG A 238 -33.55 11.56 -1.36
N LEU A 239 -33.56 10.27 -1.00
CA LEU A 239 -34.72 9.38 -1.12
C LEU A 239 -35.40 9.08 0.23
N ARG A 240 -34.97 9.72 1.32
CA ARG A 240 -35.61 9.69 2.65
C ARG A 240 -36.32 11.01 2.95
#